data_AF-A0A6I2G145-F1
#
_entry.id   AF-A0A6I2G145-F1
#
_cell.length_a   1.000
_cell.length_b   1.000
_cell.length_c   1.000
_cell.angle_alpha   90.00
_cell.angle_beta   90.00
_cell.angle_gamma   90.00
#
_symmetry.space_group_name_H-M   'P 1'
#
loop_
_entity.id
_entity.type
_entity.pdbx_description
1 polymer ?
#
loop_
_entity_poly.entity_id
_entity_poly.type
_entity_poly.pdbx_seq_one_letter_code
_entity_poly.pdbx_strand_id
1 'polypeptide(L)'
;MTIATQTVLSLVVVLDKVEDRLVVWHVNVGRAIGLSRLSGAWVVGEDSAQEIAALTAGYDSVWCGRVAEGIAAAGVVDLDATFAAAQAEVDAADSLLTEYQAAQSNKAIRPEWPELVHPAEAGRAPGVVDEIVHDALVLARGIADLADRWSDFESLRVARHFLTNHGGPTVRPLPLVVR
;
A
#
# COMPACT_ATOMS: atom_id res chain seq x y z
N MET A 1 25.40 6.68 -7.25
CA MET A 1 24.04 6.92 -7.79
C MET A 1 23.45 5.57 -8.15
N THR A 2 22.70 4.97 -7.24
CA THR A 2 21.98 3.73 -7.53
C THR A 2 20.74 4.14 -8.29
N ILE A 3 20.62 3.73 -9.56
CA ILE A 3 19.37 3.86 -10.30
C ILE A 3 18.37 3.02 -9.53
N ALA A 4 17.41 3.67 -8.85
CA ALA A 4 16.29 2.98 -8.26
C ALA A 4 15.56 2.28 -9.40
N THR A 5 15.73 0.96 -9.51
CA THR A 5 14.95 0.13 -10.40
C THR A 5 13.49 0.43 -10.09
N GLN A 6 12.80 1.09 -11.01
CA GLN A 6 11.38 1.43 -10.87
C GLN A 6 10.60 0.11 -10.91
N THR A 7 10.37 -0.51 -9.76
CA THR A 7 9.65 -1.77 -9.70
C THR A 7 8.19 -1.50 -10.04
N VAL A 8 7.79 -1.93 -11.22
CA VAL A 8 6.42 -1.80 -11.74
C VAL A 8 5.43 -2.60 -10.88
N LEU A 9 5.90 -3.72 -10.31
CA LEU A 9 5.20 -4.55 -9.34
C LEU A 9 5.91 -4.44 -8.00
N SER A 10 5.18 -4.05 -6.96
CA SER A 10 5.66 -4.03 -5.57
C SER A 10 4.62 -4.74 -4.73
N LEU A 11 4.98 -5.89 -4.15
CA LEU A 11 4.05 -6.69 -3.37
C LEU A 11 4.31 -6.51 -1.87
N VAL A 12 3.24 -6.40 -1.12
CA VAL A 12 3.20 -6.61 0.33
C VAL A 12 2.40 -7.88 0.59
N VAL A 13 2.85 -8.69 1.55
CA VAL A 13 2.15 -9.90 1.97
C VAL A 13 1.41 -9.66 3.27
N VAL A 14 0.09 -9.81 3.26
CA VAL A 14 -0.74 -9.79 4.47
C VAL A 14 -0.76 -11.20 5.05
N LEU A 15 -0.43 -11.29 6.33
CA LEU A 15 -0.25 -12.54 7.05
C LEU A 15 -1.18 -12.60 8.25
N ASP A 16 -1.80 -13.75 8.43
CA ASP A 16 -2.60 -14.04 9.61
C ASP A 16 -2.40 -15.50 10.05
N LYS A 17 -2.10 -15.69 11.33
CA LYS A 17 -1.84 -17.00 11.92
C LYS A 17 -3.07 -17.41 12.72
N VAL A 18 -3.83 -18.36 12.18
CA VAL A 18 -5.07 -18.87 12.77
C VAL A 18 -4.89 -20.36 13.03
N GLU A 19 -4.85 -20.73 14.31
CA GLU A 19 -4.58 -22.11 14.75
C GLU A 19 -3.33 -22.70 14.09
N ASP A 20 -3.42 -23.85 13.43
CA ASP A 20 -2.36 -24.57 12.73
C ASP A 20 -2.16 -24.08 11.28
N ARG A 21 -2.75 -22.93 10.89
CA ARG A 21 -2.70 -22.41 9.52
C ARG A 21 -2.17 -20.99 9.44
N LEU A 22 -1.50 -20.71 8.33
CA LEU A 22 -1.10 -19.36 7.94
C LEU A 22 -1.93 -18.95 6.71
N VAL A 23 -2.64 -17.84 6.84
CA VAL A 23 -3.28 -17.17 5.72
C VAL A 23 -2.29 -16.16 5.13
N VAL A 24 -2.13 -16.21 3.82
CA VAL A 24 -1.23 -15.32 3.08
C VAL A 24 -2.00 -14.64 1.96
N TRP A 25 -1.96 -13.31 1.92
CA TRP A 25 -2.55 -12.52 0.84
C TRP A 25 -1.51 -11.63 0.18
N HIS A 26 -1.36 -11.69 -1.13
CA HIS A 26 -0.45 -10.80 -1.87
C HIS A 26 -1.21 -9.57 -2.36
N VAL A 27 -0.69 -8.39 -2.04
CA VAL A 27 -1.27 -7.09 -2.41
C VAL A 27 -0.24 -6.25 -3.16
N ASN A 28 -0.57 -5.85 -4.40
CA ASN A 28 0.27 -4.98 -5.21
C ASN A 28 0.12 -3.51 -4.81
N VAL A 29 1.09 -3.00 -4.07
CA VAL A 29 1.21 -1.59 -3.65
C VAL A 29 2.12 -0.76 -4.59
N GLY A 30 2.52 -1.37 -5.71
CA GLY A 30 3.27 -0.72 -6.78
C GLY A 30 2.44 0.30 -7.56
N ARG A 31 2.97 0.77 -8.68
CA ARG A 31 2.24 1.67 -9.58
C ARG A 31 1.01 0.96 -10.17
N ALA A 32 -0.08 1.70 -10.39
CA ALA A 32 -1.23 1.17 -11.11
C ALA A 32 -0.82 0.76 -12.54
N ILE A 33 -1.06 -0.50 -12.89
CA ILE A 33 -0.78 -1.07 -14.23
C ILE A 33 -2.01 -1.71 -14.88
N GLY A 34 -3.21 -1.39 -14.37
CA GLY A 34 -4.47 -1.97 -14.86
C GLY A 34 -4.71 -3.43 -14.44
N LEU A 35 -3.94 -3.94 -13.48
CA LEU A 35 -4.17 -5.25 -12.86
C LEU A 35 -4.80 -5.08 -11.48
N SER A 36 -5.49 -6.14 -11.01
CA SER A 36 -6.01 -6.21 -9.64
C SER A 36 -4.88 -6.02 -8.63
N ARG A 37 -5.16 -5.26 -7.57
CA ARG A 37 -4.28 -5.12 -6.41
C ARG A 37 -4.15 -6.43 -5.64
N LEU A 38 -5.27 -7.11 -5.41
CA LEU A 38 -5.30 -8.43 -4.77
C LEU A 38 -4.78 -9.46 -5.79
N SER A 39 -3.54 -9.89 -5.58
CA SER A 39 -2.74 -10.64 -6.57
C SER A 39 -2.70 -12.15 -6.31
N GLY A 40 -3.05 -12.60 -5.10
CA GLY A 40 -3.15 -14.01 -4.74
C GLY A 40 -3.49 -14.23 -3.27
N ALA A 41 -4.04 -15.40 -2.95
CA ALA A 41 -4.46 -15.78 -1.60
C ALA A 41 -4.24 -17.27 -1.36
N TRP A 42 -3.70 -17.62 -0.19
CA TRP A 42 -3.40 -18.99 0.21
C TRP A 42 -3.74 -19.19 1.69
N VAL A 43 -4.12 -20.42 2.03
CA VAL A 43 -4.20 -20.91 3.40
C VAL A 43 -3.34 -22.15 3.46
N VAL A 44 -2.23 -22.08 4.19
CA VAL A 44 -1.23 -23.14 4.25
C VAL A 44 -1.11 -23.68 5.67
N GLY A 45 -0.86 -24.97 5.82
CA GLY A 45 -0.56 -25.56 7.13
C GLY A 45 0.78 -25.06 7.66
N GLU A 46 0.92 -24.97 8.98
CA GLU A 46 2.15 -24.49 9.61
C GLU A 46 3.37 -25.38 9.33
N ASP A 47 3.15 -26.67 9.09
CA ASP A 47 4.19 -27.63 8.74
C ASP A 47 4.68 -27.48 7.29
N SER A 48 4.00 -26.68 6.46
CA SER A 48 4.36 -26.45 5.05
C SER A 48 5.47 -25.39 4.90
N ALA A 49 6.58 -25.54 5.63
CA ALA A 49 7.64 -24.54 5.71
C ALA A 49 8.19 -24.08 4.34
N GLN A 50 8.32 -25.00 3.37
CA GLN A 50 8.79 -24.66 2.02
C GLN A 50 7.77 -23.80 1.25
N GLU A 51 6.48 -24.09 1.41
CA GLU A 51 5.40 -23.33 0.77
C GLU A 51 5.28 -21.94 1.39
N ILE A 52 5.30 -21.86 2.72
CA ILE A 52 5.35 -20.60 3.47
C ILE A 52 6.50 -19.73 2.98
N ALA A 53 7.72 -20.29 2.93
CA ALA A 53 8.89 -19.54 2.47
C ALA A 53 8.74 -19.06 1.01
N ALA A 54 8.17 -19.88 0.12
CA ALA A 54 7.93 -19.47 -1.27
C ALA A 54 6.91 -18.32 -1.38
N LEU A 55 5.98 -18.22 -0.43
CA LEU A 55 4.94 -17.19 -0.41
C LEU A 55 5.36 -15.90 0.32
N THR A 56 6.30 -15.97 1.27
CA THR A 56 6.63 -14.82 2.14
C THR A 56 8.07 -14.31 1.99
N ALA A 57 9.02 -15.16 1.62
CA ALA A 57 10.43 -14.76 1.60
C ALA A 57 10.71 -13.70 0.53
N GLY A 58 11.40 -12.63 0.94
CA GLY A 58 11.74 -11.53 0.06
C GLY A 58 10.64 -10.48 -0.14
N TYR A 59 9.48 -10.64 0.52
CA TYR A 59 8.41 -9.64 0.51
C TYR A 59 8.29 -8.93 1.86
N ASP A 60 7.97 -7.64 1.83
CA ASP A 60 7.56 -6.92 3.04
C ASP A 60 6.19 -7.43 3.49
N SER A 61 6.01 -7.56 4.81
CA SER A 61 4.85 -8.20 5.39
C SER A 61 4.03 -7.25 6.26
N VAL A 62 2.72 -7.48 6.31
CA VAL A 62 1.79 -6.87 7.28
C VAL A 62 1.11 -8.00 8.02
N TRP A 63 1.00 -7.90 9.34
CA TRP A 63 0.33 -8.90 10.16
C TRP A 63 -1.02 -8.38 10.67
N CYS A 64 -2.08 -9.19 10.57
CA CYS A 64 -3.39 -8.86 11.15
C CYS A 64 -3.35 -8.86 12.68
N GLY A 65 -2.51 -9.74 13.25
CA GLY A 65 -2.34 -9.89 14.68
C GLY A 65 -0.88 -10.01 15.08
N ARG A 66 -0.58 -10.98 15.94
CA ARG A 66 0.79 -11.20 16.41
C ARG A 66 1.65 -11.78 15.29
N VAL A 67 2.85 -11.23 15.12
CA VAL A 67 3.89 -11.82 14.27
C VAL A 67 4.23 -13.22 14.76
N ALA A 68 4.05 -14.23 13.90
CA ALA A 68 4.45 -15.59 14.20
C ALA A 68 5.97 -15.76 14.06
N GLU A 69 6.59 -16.47 15.01
CA GLU A 69 8.01 -16.81 14.94
C GLU A 69 8.30 -17.78 13.78
N GLY A 70 9.50 -17.68 13.19
CA GLY A 70 9.96 -18.61 12.15
C GLY A 70 9.45 -18.33 10.73
N ILE A 71 8.59 -17.33 10.54
CA ILE A 71 8.14 -16.92 9.20
C ILE A 71 9.11 -15.87 8.64
N ALA A 72 9.80 -16.22 7.55
CA ALA A 72 10.73 -15.32 6.89
C ALA A 72 9.99 -14.31 5.99
N ALA A 73 10.25 -13.02 6.21
CA ALA A 73 9.82 -11.90 5.37
C ALA A 73 11.00 -10.92 5.18
N ALA A 74 10.95 -10.05 4.18
CA ALA A 74 11.99 -9.04 3.96
C ALA A 74 12.00 -7.96 5.06
N GLY A 75 10.82 -7.63 5.56
CA GLY A 75 10.61 -6.69 6.65
C GLY A 75 9.15 -6.66 7.09
N VAL A 76 8.86 -5.88 8.13
CA VAL A 76 7.49 -5.67 8.61
C VAL A 76 7.08 -4.24 8.31
N VAL A 77 6.04 -4.08 7.49
CA VAL A 77 5.46 -2.79 7.16
C VAL A 77 4.77 -2.22 8.39
N ASP A 78 5.13 -0.99 8.72
CA ASP A 78 4.43 -0.13 9.65
C ASP A 78 3.27 0.54 8.93
N LEU A 79 2.05 0.00 9.07
CA LEU A 79 0.89 0.54 8.38
C LEU A 79 0.53 1.95 8.85
N ASP A 80 0.64 2.24 10.15
CA ASP A 80 0.34 3.56 10.69
C ASP A 80 1.32 4.60 10.11
N ALA A 81 2.63 4.28 10.10
CA ALA A 81 3.63 5.18 9.54
C ALA A 81 3.55 5.28 8.01
N THR A 82 3.18 4.19 7.32
CA THR A 82 2.95 4.20 5.87
C THR A 82 1.78 5.12 5.51
N PHE A 83 0.68 5.01 6.24
CA PHE A 83 -0.48 5.89 6.08
C PHE A 83 -0.12 7.35 6.38
N ALA A 84 0.58 7.60 7.50
CA ALA A 84 1.03 8.95 7.86
C ALA A 84 1.97 9.55 6.80
N ALA A 85 2.88 8.75 6.22
CA ALA A 85 3.76 9.18 5.15
C ALA A 85 2.97 9.53 3.88
N ALA A 86 1.99 8.72 3.50
CA ALA A 86 1.12 9.01 2.36
C ALA A 86 0.30 10.29 2.58
N GLN A 87 -0.26 10.48 3.77
CA GLN A 87 -1.02 11.69 4.11
C GLN A 87 -0.13 12.95 4.09
N ALA A 88 1.09 12.87 4.64
CA ALA A 88 2.03 13.98 4.64
C ALA A 88 2.39 14.46 3.22
N GLU A 89 2.45 13.54 2.24
CA GLU A 89 2.69 13.88 0.84
C GLU A 89 1.48 14.60 0.21
N VAL A 90 0.25 14.20 0.55
CA VAL A 90 -0.97 14.91 0.12
C VAL A 90 -1.00 16.33 0.68
N ASP A 91 -0.71 16.49 1.98
CA ASP A 91 -0.71 17.78 2.67
C ASP A 91 0.39 18.71 2.12
N ALA A 92 1.57 18.16 1.82
CA ALA A 92 2.65 18.90 1.20
C ALA A 92 2.28 19.38 -0.21
N ALA A 93 1.64 18.54 -1.02
CA ALA A 93 1.17 18.91 -2.35
C ALA A 93 0.09 20.01 -2.30
N ASP A 94 -0.85 19.97 -1.35
CA ASP A 94 -1.86 21.01 -1.17
C ASP A 94 -1.24 22.35 -0.71
N SER A 95 -0.25 22.28 0.18
CA SER A 95 0.51 23.45 0.63
C SER A 95 1.22 24.14 -0.54
N LEU A 96 1.92 23.37 -1.39
CA LEU A 96 2.58 23.88 -2.59
C LEU A 96 1.59 24.47 -3.61
N LEU A 97 0.41 23.87 -3.76
CA LEU A 97 -0.65 24.44 -4.59
C LEU A 97 -1.14 25.78 -4.03
N THR A 98 -1.28 25.90 -2.71
CA THR A 98 -1.67 27.15 -2.04
C THR A 98 -0.65 28.25 -2.32
N GLU A 99 0.64 27.96 -2.17
CA GLU A 99 1.73 28.89 -2.49
C GLU A 99 1.72 29.30 -3.97
N TYR A 100 1.55 28.33 -4.88
CA TYR A 100 1.47 28.58 -6.31
C TYR A 100 0.28 29.48 -6.68
N GLN A 101 -0.90 29.23 -6.11
CA GLN A 101 -2.10 30.04 -6.34
C GLN A 101 -1.97 31.47 -5.81
N ALA A 102 -1.21 31.68 -4.72
CA ALA A 102 -0.94 33.01 -4.19
C ALA A 102 0.02 33.82 -5.07
N ALA A 103 0.96 33.15 -5.74
CA ALA A 103 1.97 33.78 -6.59
C ALA A 103 1.50 34.09 -8.03
N GLN A 104 0.38 33.51 -8.48
CA GLN A 104 -0.07 33.58 -9.88
C GLN A 104 -1.38 34.37 -10.03
N SER A 105 -1.42 35.24 -11.05
CA SER A 105 -2.63 36.03 -11.38
C SER A 105 -3.73 35.17 -12.04
N ASN A 106 -3.34 34.13 -12.78
CA ASN A 106 -4.25 33.11 -13.31
C ASN A 106 -4.23 31.87 -12.41
N LYS A 107 -5.21 31.76 -11.50
CA LYS A 107 -5.23 30.71 -10.47
C LYS A 107 -5.45 29.35 -11.11
N ALA A 108 -4.50 28.44 -10.92
CA ALA A 108 -4.70 27.03 -11.29
C ALA A 108 -5.92 26.46 -10.55
N ILE A 109 -6.71 25.62 -11.23
CA ILE A 109 -7.84 24.93 -10.62
C ILE A 109 -7.30 23.94 -9.57
N ARG A 110 -7.78 24.08 -8.33
CA ARG A 110 -7.46 23.16 -7.24
C ARG A 110 -8.15 21.81 -7.52
N PRO A 111 -7.40 20.69 -7.58
CA PRO A 111 -8.03 19.38 -7.61
C PRO A 111 -8.75 19.12 -6.31
N GLU A 112 -9.69 18.19 -6.38
CA GLU A 112 -10.06 17.40 -5.23
C GLU A 112 -8.99 16.32 -5.04
N TRP A 113 -8.21 16.41 -3.96
CA TRP A 113 -7.29 15.34 -3.59
C TRP A 113 -8.10 14.14 -3.08
N PRO A 114 -7.70 12.90 -3.39
CA PRO A 114 -8.39 11.73 -2.88
C PRO A 114 -8.25 11.67 -1.36
N GLU A 115 -9.36 11.37 -0.67
CA GLU A 115 -9.35 11.09 0.76
C GLU A 115 -8.68 9.73 1.02
N LEU A 116 -7.56 9.75 1.73
CA LEU A 116 -6.91 8.53 2.19
C LEU A 116 -7.62 8.01 3.44
N VAL A 117 -7.87 6.69 3.48
CA VAL A 117 -8.45 6.02 4.65
C VAL A 117 -7.45 5.01 5.17
N HIS A 118 -7.30 4.92 6.50
CA HIS A 118 -6.38 3.97 7.11
C HIS A 118 -6.81 2.53 6.77
N PRO A 119 -5.91 1.61 6.36
CA PRO A 119 -6.28 0.25 5.96
C PRO A 119 -7.08 -0.53 7.01
N ALA A 120 -6.80 -0.34 8.29
CA ALA A 120 -7.54 -0.99 9.38
C ALA A 120 -8.99 -0.49 9.53
N GLU A 121 -9.31 0.70 9.00
CA GLU A 121 -10.65 1.29 9.04
C GLU A 121 -11.42 1.07 7.73
N ALA A 122 -10.70 1.00 6.61
CA ALA A 122 -11.28 0.86 5.27
C ALA A 122 -11.77 -0.56 4.97
N GLY A 123 -11.12 -1.56 5.55
CA GLY A 123 -11.37 -2.96 5.25
C GLY A 123 -12.83 -3.37 5.51
N ARG A 124 -13.51 -3.87 4.48
CA ARG A 124 -14.82 -4.53 4.62
C ARG A 124 -14.82 -5.89 3.96
N ALA A 125 -15.24 -6.90 4.72
CA ALA A 125 -15.41 -8.25 4.20
C ALA A 125 -16.55 -8.28 3.15
N PRO A 126 -16.38 -9.01 2.04
CA PRO A 126 -17.45 -9.21 1.08
C PRO A 126 -18.44 -10.25 1.60
N GLY A 127 -19.60 -9.82 2.08
CA GLY A 127 -20.66 -10.76 2.46
C GLY A 127 -20.18 -11.85 3.44
N VAL A 128 -20.65 -13.08 3.25
CA VAL A 128 -20.23 -14.23 4.06
C VAL A 128 -18.93 -14.80 3.50
N VAL A 129 -17.86 -14.73 4.30
CA VAL A 129 -16.56 -15.36 4.04
C VAL A 129 -16.24 -16.33 5.17
N ASP A 130 -15.35 -17.28 4.89
CA ASP A 130 -14.80 -18.17 5.93
C ASP A 130 -14.11 -17.31 7.01
N GLU A 131 -14.40 -17.60 8.28
CA GLU A 131 -13.86 -16.89 9.43
C GLU A 131 -12.33 -16.93 9.42
N ILE A 132 -11.73 -18.02 8.93
CA ILE A 132 -10.28 -18.19 8.92
C ILE A 132 -9.55 -17.17 8.04
N VAL A 133 -10.19 -16.68 6.96
CA VAL A 133 -9.58 -15.72 6.02
C VAL A 133 -10.07 -14.30 6.23
N HIS A 134 -11.02 -14.10 7.14
CA HIS A 134 -11.75 -12.84 7.26
C HIS A 134 -10.81 -11.66 7.50
N ASP A 135 -9.97 -11.73 8.53
CA ASP A 135 -9.13 -10.61 8.95
C ASP A 135 -8.05 -10.29 7.92
N ALA A 136 -7.39 -11.33 7.38
CA ALA A 136 -6.43 -11.18 6.28
C ALA A 136 -7.06 -10.52 5.04
N LEU A 137 -8.27 -10.92 4.66
CA LEU A 137 -8.98 -10.34 3.52
C LEU A 137 -9.39 -8.89 3.76
N VAL A 138 -9.92 -8.58 4.95
CA VAL A 138 -10.32 -7.22 5.35
C VAL A 138 -9.12 -6.29 5.27
N LEU A 139 -7.99 -6.68 5.84
CA LEU A 139 -6.77 -5.87 5.84
C LEU A 139 -6.15 -5.75 4.44
N ALA A 140 -6.10 -6.85 3.68
CA ALA A 140 -5.61 -6.84 2.30
C ALA A 140 -6.42 -5.89 1.41
N ARG A 141 -7.74 -5.84 1.60
CA ARG A 141 -8.61 -4.87 0.92
C ARG A 141 -8.32 -3.44 1.35
N GLY A 142 -8.18 -3.18 2.65
CA GLY A 142 -7.80 -1.85 3.13
C GLY A 142 -6.49 -1.34 2.53
N ILE A 143 -5.49 -2.21 2.39
CA ILE A 143 -4.20 -1.88 1.77
C ILE A 143 -4.36 -1.63 0.26
N ALA A 144 -5.14 -2.46 -0.44
CA ALA A 144 -5.44 -2.26 -1.86
C ALA A 144 -6.13 -0.91 -2.09
N ASP A 145 -7.12 -0.59 -1.27
CA ASP A 145 -7.86 0.67 -1.27
C ASP A 145 -6.96 1.90 -1.05
N LEU A 146 -6.00 1.80 -0.12
CA LEU A 146 -5.00 2.84 0.10
C LEU A 146 -4.08 3.00 -1.11
N ALA A 147 -3.62 1.89 -1.71
CA ALA A 147 -2.75 1.91 -2.88
C ALA A 147 -3.43 2.49 -4.14
N ASP A 148 -4.74 2.26 -4.31
CA ASP A 148 -5.52 2.87 -5.39
C ASP A 148 -5.69 4.37 -5.19
N ARG A 149 -6.10 4.81 -3.99
CA ARG A 149 -6.19 6.25 -3.66
C ARG A 149 -4.86 6.97 -3.79
N TRP A 150 -3.77 6.32 -3.39
CA TRP A 150 -2.41 6.84 -3.62
C TRP A 150 -2.09 6.98 -5.12
N SER A 151 -2.52 6.02 -5.94
CA SER A 151 -2.31 6.09 -7.40
C SER A 151 -3.12 7.22 -8.04
N ASP A 152 -4.32 7.49 -7.54
CA ASP A 152 -5.13 8.64 -7.95
C ASP A 152 -4.45 9.97 -7.57
N PHE A 153 -3.93 10.06 -6.33
CA PHE A 153 -3.15 11.20 -5.89
C PHE A 153 -1.93 11.44 -6.78
N GLU A 154 -1.12 10.40 -7.03
CA GLU A 154 0.07 10.52 -7.86
C GLU A 154 -0.27 10.91 -9.30
N SER A 155 -1.39 10.43 -9.84
CA SER A 155 -1.90 10.83 -11.16
C SER A 155 -2.23 12.32 -11.23
N LEU A 156 -2.87 12.85 -10.18
CA LEU A 156 -3.12 14.29 -10.05
C LEU A 156 -1.82 15.08 -9.83
N ARG A 157 -0.89 14.56 -9.04
CA ARG A 157 0.39 15.22 -8.75
C ARG A 157 1.21 15.41 -10.02
N VAL A 158 1.41 14.37 -10.82
CA VAL A 158 2.25 14.44 -12.04
C VAL A 158 1.63 15.29 -13.15
N ALA A 159 0.31 15.46 -13.17
CA ALA A 159 -0.37 16.36 -14.11
C ALA A 159 -0.07 17.85 -13.85
N ARG A 160 0.59 18.18 -12.72
CA ARG A 160 0.84 19.55 -12.25
C ARG A 160 2.33 19.87 -12.30
N HIS A 161 2.73 20.65 -13.31
CA HIS A 161 4.13 20.99 -13.55
C HIS A 161 4.84 21.62 -12.33
N PHE A 162 4.15 22.42 -11.51
CA PHE A 162 4.72 23.06 -10.32
C PHE A 162 5.03 22.06 -9.19
N LEU A 163 4.46 20.85 -9.23
CA LEU A 163 4.78 19.75 -8.31
C LEU A 163 5.91 18.86 -8.83
N THR A 164 6.53 19.15 -9.98
CA THR A 164 7.64 18.31 -10.50
C THR A 164 8.81 18.21 -9.52
N ASN A 165 9.13 19.30 -8.81
CA ASN A 165 10.18 19.31 -7.79
C ASN A 165 9.77 18.56 -6.50
N HIS A 166 8.49 18.21 -6.36
CA HIS A 166 7.93 17.47 -5.25
C HIS A 166 7.53 16.06 -5.71
N GLY A 167 8.43 15.09 -5.51
CA GLY A 167 8.21 13.68 -5.89
C GLY A 167 8.59 13.33 -7.33
N GLY A 168 9.09 14.28 -8.13
CA GLY A 168 9.60 14.02 -9.48
C GLY A 168 8.52 13.91 -10.57
N PRO A 169 8.92 13.70 -11.84
CA PRO A 169 8.00 13.73 -12.98
C PRO A 169 7.20 12.43 -13.21
N THR A 170 7.45 11.40 -12.41
CA THR A 170 6.83 10.07 -12.58
C THR A 170 5.98 9.69 -11.38
N VAL A 171 4.90 8.92 -11.61
CA VAL A 171 4.08 8.38 -10.52
C VAL A 171 4.91 7.38 -9.68
N ARG A 172 4.79 7.50 -8.36
CA ARG A 172 5.53 6.69 -7.37
C ARG A 172 4.64 5.57 -6.82
N PRO A 173 5.23 4.44 -6.39
CA PRO A 173 4.49 3.45 -5.59
C PRO A 173 4.11 4.02 -4.21
N LEU A 174 3.27 3.32 -3.47
CA LEU A 174 2.90 3.69 -2.09
C LEU A 174 4.18 3.81 -1.23
N PRO A 175 4.34 4.86 -0.40
CA PRO A 175 5.55 5.09 0.38
C PRO A 175 5.57 4.19 1.63
N LEU A 176 5.89 2.91 1.42
CA LEU A 176 5.98 1.94 2.52
C LEU A 176 7.04 2.35 3.54
N VAL A 177 6.67 2.28 4.82
CA VAL A 177 7.59 2.38 5.94
C VAL A 177 7.79 0.98 6.52
N VAL A 178 9.03 0.52 6.55
CA VAL A 178 9.41 -0.84 6.99
C VAL A 178 10.24 -0.74 8.27
N ARG A 179 9.92 -1.58 9.27
CA ARG A 179 10.63 -1.71 10.55
C ARG A 179 11.58 -2.90 10.55
#